data_AF-A0A1F8V720-F1
#
_entry.id   AF-A0A1F8V720-F1
#
_cell.length_a   1.000
_cell.length_b   1.000
_cell.length_c   1.000
_cell.angle_alpha   90.00
_cell.angle_beta   90.00
_cell.angle_gamma   90.00
#
_symmetry.space_group_name_H-M   'P 1'
#
loop_
_entity.id
_entity.type
_entity.pdbx_description
1 polymer ?
#
loop_
_entity_poly.entity_id
_entity_poly.type
_entity_poly.pdbx_seq_one_letter_code
_entity_poly.pdbx_strand_id
1 'polypeptide(L)'
;MSNNTLLQLTEPAVNHVQAMIRQQGHGKGLRISVKITGCSGYQYDTHIVDEGQPEDQLVTTSQGLPVFIDPTCVDMLRGTVVDWVQQGLGQRLVFHNPNVSGECGCGESFQLKQADAHE
;
A
#
# COMPACT_ATOMS: atom_id res chain seq x y z
N MET A 1 -8.26 14.70 18.87
CA MET A 1 -8.34 13.27 18.56
C MET A 1 -7.31 12.99 17.49
N SER A 2 -6.08 12.64 17.88
CA SER A 2 -5.02 12.38 16.92
C SER A 2 -5.22 10.98 16.35
N ASN A 3 -5.96 10.88 15.25
CA ASN A 3 -6.03 9.64 14.48
C ASN A 3 -4.66 9.42 13.84
N ASN A 4 -3.77 8.76 14.56
CA ASN A 4 -2.44 8.36 14.10
C ASN A 4 -2.57 7.10 13.23
N THR A 5 -3.35 7.20 12.15
CA THR A 5 -3.63 6.06 11.30
C THR A 5 -2.48 5.88 10.31
N LEU A 6 -1.78 4.76 10.44
CA LEU A 6 -0.65 4.44 9.58
C LEU A 6 -1.11 4.28 8.13
N LEU A 7 -2.05 3.39 7.86
CA LEU A 7 -2.59 3.15 6.54
C LEU A 7 -4.03 2.66 6.65
N GLN A 8 -4.87 2.99 5.68
CA GLN A 8 -6.26 2.52 5.61
C GLN A 8 -6.54 1.93 4.25
N LEU A 9 -7.35 0.88 4.22
CA LEU A 9 -7.95 0.36 2.99
C LEU A 9 -9.43 0.68 3.04
N THR A 10 -9.97 1.12 1.92
CA THR A 10 -11.42 1.24 1.76
C THR A 10 -12.07 -0.13 1.64
N GLU A 11 -13.38 -0.21 1.86
CA GLU A 11 -14.15 -1.44 1.68
C GLU A 11 -13.92 -2.12 0.32
N PRO A 12 -13.97 -1.44 -0.85
CA PRO A 12 -13.71 -2.11 -2.11
C PRO A 12 -12.29 -2.66 -2.22
N ALA A 13 -11.28 -1.96 -1.67
CA ALA A 13 -9.90 -2.46 -1.65
C ALA A 13 -9.77 -3.71 -0.78
N VAL A 14 -10.35 -3.71 0.42
CA VAL A 14 -10.32 -4.88 1.30
C VAL A 14 -11.03 -6.08 0.68
N ASN A 15 -12.21 -5.86 0.08
CA ASN A 15 -12.94 -6.92 -0.62
C ASN A 15 -12.12 -7.50 -1.78
N HIS A 16 -11.44 -6.65 -2.56
CA HIS A 16 -10.57 -7.10 -3.65
C HIS A 16 -9.43 -7.96 -3.13
N VAL A 17 -8.73 -7.53 -2.08
CA VAL A 17 -7.63 -8.29 -1.48
C VAL A 17 -8.12 -9.63 -0.90
N GLN A 18 -9.25 -9.64 -0.21
CA GLN A 18 -9.86 -10.87 0.28
C GLN A 18 -10.25 -11.81 -0.88
N ALA A 19 -10.74 -11.27 -2.00
CA ALA A 19 -11.01 -12.06 -3.19
C ALA A 19 -9.71 -12.66 -3.78
N MET A 20 -8.63 -11.89 -3.84
CA MET A 20 -7.32 -12.39 -4.27
C MET A 20 -6.82 -13.52 -3.37
N ILE A 21 -6.89 -13.36 -2.05
CA ILE A 21 -6.53 -14.41 -1.07
C ILE A 21 -7.35 -15.68 -1.33
N ARG A 22 -8.67 -15.54 -1.49
CA ARG A 22 -9.57 -16.67 -1.79
C ARG A 22 -9.23 -17.35 -3.11
N GLN A 23 -8.86 -16.59 -4.14
CA GLN A 23 -8.45 -17.13 -5.44
C GLN A 23 -7.10 -17.84 -5.38
N GLN A 24 -6.15 -17.28 -4.63
CA GLN A 24 -4.82 -17.86 -4.45
C GLN A 24 -4.87 -19.13 -3.58
N GLY A 25 -5.85 -19.23 -2.68
CA GLY A 25 -6.07 -20.38 -1.81
C GLY A 25 -5.09 -20.48 -0.64
N HIS A 26 -4.22 -19.48 -0.46
CA HIS A 26 -3.24 -19.36 0.62
C HIS A 26 -2.94 -17.89 0.91
N GLY A 27 -2.41 -17.60 2.10
CA GLY A 27 -2.27 -16.24 2.62
C GLY A 27 -3.41 -15.84 3.56
N LYS A 28 -3.07 -15.04 4.57
CA LYS A 28 -4.03 -14.56 5.60
C LYS A 28 -4.05 -13.05 5.71
N GLY A 29 -3.07 -12.38 5.11
CA GLY A 29 -2.94 -10.94 5.12
C GLY A 29 -2.27 -10.39 3.88
N LEU A 30 -2.16 -9.07 3.86
CA LEU A 30 -1.52 -8.32 2.80
C LEU A 30 -0.25 -7.66 3.33
N ARG A 31 0.90 -7.90 2.72
CA ARG A 31 2.12 -7.14 3.01
C ARG A 31 2.26 -6.01 1.99
N ILE A 32 2.49 -4.79 2.47
CA ILE A 32 2.72 -3.60 1.65
C ILE A 32 4.13 -3.10 1.91
N SER A 33 4.90 -2.94 0.85
CA SER A 33 6.21 -2.31 0.84
C SER A 33 6.31 -1.30 -0.29
N VAL A 34 7.35 -0.48 -0.26
CA VAL A 34 7.69 0.43 -1.36
C VAL A 34 9.02 -0.02 -1.93
N LYS A 35 9.05 -0.27 -3.24
CA LYS A 35 10.29 -0.58 -3.96
C LYS A 35 10.69 0.57 -4.87
N ILE A 36 12.00 0.75 -5.02
CA ILE A 36 12.57 1.70 -5.96
C ILE A 36 12.52 1.06 -7.36
N THR A 37 11.99 1.79 -8.32
CA THR A 37 11.89 1.39 -9.73
C THR A 37 12.37 2.52 -10.63
N GLY A 38 13.23 2.18 -11.60
CA GLY A 38 13.91 3.16 -12.45
C GLY A 38 14.96 4.00 -11.72
N CYS A 39 15.39 5.11 -12.34
CA CYS A 39 16.44 5.98 -11.80
C CYS A 39 16.01 6.82 -10.58
N SER A 40 14.70 7.06 -10.37
CA SER A 40 14.20 7.90 -9.26
C SER A 40 12.73 7.65 -8.89
N GLY A 41 12.14 6.54 -9.34
CA GLY A 41 10.72 6.25 -9.13
C GLY A 41 10.49 5.30 -7.96
N TYR A 42 9.33 5.40 -7.32
CA TYR A 42 8.86 4.44 -6.33
C TYR A 42 7.61 3.73 -6.85
N GLN A 43 7.44 2.48 -6.43
CA GLN A 43 6.25 1.68 -6.70
C GLN A 43 5.82 0.94 -5.44
N TYR A 44 4.51 0.91 -5.23
CA TYR A 44 3.90 0.12 -4.18
C TYR A 44 3.97 -1.35 -4.56
N ASP A 45 4.45 -2.15 -3.65
CA ASP A 45 4.64 -3.58 -3.81
C ASP A 45 3.77 -4.27 -2.77
N THR A 46 2.76 -5.00 -3.25
CA THR A 46 1.74 -5.62 -2.40
C THR A 46 1.73 -7.11 -2.61
N HIS A 47 1.91 -7.88 -1.55
CA HIS A 47 1.98 -9.35 -1.59
C HIS A 47 1.03 -9.98 -0.62
N ILE A 48 0.39 -11.07 -1.05
CA ILE A 48 -0.40 -11.92 -0.15
C ILE A 48 0.57 -12.78 0.66
N VAL A 49 0.48 -12.69 1.98
CA VAL A 49 1.34 -13.43 2.92
C VAL A 49 0.50 -14.14 3.97
N ASP A 50 0.96 -15.29 4.46
CA ASP A 50 0.33 -16.00 5.57
C ASP A 50 0.59 -15.32 6.92
N GLU A 51 1.78 -14.74 7.08
CA GLU A 51 2.21 -13.97 8.25
C GLU A 51 3.17 -12.84 7.85
N GLY A 52 3.20 -11.78 8.64
CA GLY A 52 4.17 -10.69 8.48
C GLY A 52 5.51 -11.02 9.12
N GLN A 53 6.51 -10.19 8.83
CA GLN A 53 7.81 -10.24 9.50
C GLN A 53 7.69 -9.70 10.93
N PRO A 54 8.58 -10.12 11.86
CA PRO A 54 8.55 -9.67 13.26
C PRO A 54 8.69 -8.15 13.43
N GLU A 55 9.33 -7.48 12.47
CA GLU A 55 9.55 -6.03 12.47
C GLU A 55 8.50 -5.27 11.62
N ASP A 56 7.64 -5.99 10.89
CA ASP A 56 6.57 -5.36 10.12
C ASP A 56 5.53 -4.74 11.05
N GLN A 57 5.01 -3.57 10.67
CA GLN A 57 3.88 -3.01 11.37
C GLN A 57 2.58 -3.69 10.95
N LEU A 58 1.82 -4.18 11.93
CA LEU A 58 0.51 -4.77 11.72
C LEU A 58 -0.59 -3.72 11.85
N VAL A 59 -1.33 -3.53 10.77
CA VAL A 59 -2.56 -2.74 10.70
C VAL A 59 -3.72 -3.68 10.41
N THR A 60 -4.77 -3.62 11.21
CA THR A 60 -5.99 -4.38 10.95
C THR A 60 -7.02 -3.48 10.29
N THR A 61 -7.54 -3.88 9.13
CA THR A 61 -8.60 -3.11 8.46
C THR A 61 -9.92 -3.22 9.19
N SER A 62 -10.88 -2.35 8.85
CA SER A 62 -12.23 -2.38 9.43
C SER A 62 -12.96 -3.71 9.22
N GLN A 63 -12.57 -4.52 8.23
CA GLN A 63 -13.15 -5.85 7.98
C GLN A 63 -12.27 -7.00 8.55
N GLY A 64 -11.32 -6.68 9.42
CA GLY A 64 -10.48 -7.68 10.10
C GLY A 64 -9.35 -8.27 9.25
N LEU A 65 -9.06 -7.70 8.07
CA LEU A 65 -7.93 -8.16 7.25
C LEU A 65 -6.62 -7.64 7.88
N PRO A 66 -5.64 -8.50 8.20
CA PRO A 66 -4.33 -8.05 8.64
C PRO A 66 -3.51 -7.53 7.46
N VAL A 67 -2.93 -6.35 7.64
CA VAL A 67 -2.06 -5.68 6.68
C VAL A 67 -0.72 -5.43 7.36
N PHE A 68 0.34 -6.00 6.80
CA PHE A 68 1.71 -5.89 7.28
C PHE A 68 2.43 -4.82 6.46
N ILE A 69 3.15 -3.93 7.12
CA ILE A 69 3.81 -2.80 6.48
C ILE A 69 5.29 -2.86 6.81
N ASP A 70 6.11 -2.82 5.76
CA ASP A 70 7.55 -2.88 5.93
C ASP A 70 8.06 -1.65 6.71
N PRO A 71 8.83 -1.84 7.80
CA PRO A 71 9.25 -0.76 8.69
C PRO A 71 10.07 0.31 7.98
N THR A 72 10.76 -0.03 6.88
CA THR A 72 11.58 0.93 6.11
C THR A 72 10.73 1.97 5.38
N CYS A 73 9.45 1.68 5.13
CA CYS A 73 8.53 2.56 4.40
C CYS A 73 7.31 3.01 5.23
N VAL A 74 7.28 2.69 6.54
CA VAL A 74 6.18 3.07 7.46
C VAL A 74 5.91 4.57 7.42
N ASP A 75 6.96 5.40 7.51
CA ASP A 75 6.80 6.85 7.49
C ASP A 75 6.36 7.39 6.12
N MET A 76 6.80 6.75 5.03
CA MET A 76 6.35 7.08 3.68
C MET A 76 4.86 6.77 3.47
N LEU A 77 4.37 5.71 4.11
CA LEU A 77 2.99 5.25 3.98
C LEU A 77 2.05 5.89 5.01
N ARG A 78 2.57 6.64 5.98
CA ARG A 78 1.75 7.21 7.05
C ARG A 78 0.65 8.14 6.53
N GLY A 79 -0.59 7.83 6.89
CA GLY A 79 -1.79 8.53 6.42
C GLY A 79 -2.23 8.14 5.02
N THR A 80 -1.67 7.08 4.43
CA THR A 80 -2.06 6.60 3.10
C THR A 80 -3.41 5.91 3.16
N VAL A 81 -4.27 6.22 2.19
CA VAL A 81 -5.54 5.53 1.98
C VAL A 81 -5.48 4.78 0.66
N VAL A 82 -5.66 3.47 0.70
CA VAL A 82 -5.69 2.60 -0.46
C VAL A 82 -7.14 2.35 -0.85
N ASP A 83 -7.47 2.70 -2.08
CA ASP A 83 -8.79 2.53 -2.67
C ASP A 83 -8.75 1.61 -3.88
N TRP A 84 -9.85 0.95 -4.19
CA TRP A 84 -10.00 0.15 -5.40
C TRP A 84 -11.04 0.80 -6.29
N VAL A 85 -10.56 1.43 -7.37
CA VAL A 85 -11.41 2.17 -8.29
C VAL A 85 -11.47 1.47 -9.64
N GLN A 86 -12.63 1.56 -10.27
CA GLN A 86 -12.80 1.23 -11.67
C GLN A 86 -12.68 2.51 -12.49
N GLN A 87 -11.57 2.66 -13.20
CA GLN A 87 -11.36 3.77 -14.14
C GLN A 87 -11.47 3.28 -15.58
N GLY A 88 -12.51 3.73 -16.28
CA GLY A 88 -12.76 3.36 -17.67
C GLY A 88 -13.02 1.86 -17.81
N LEU A 89 -12.21 1.20 -18.64
CA LEU A 89 -12.27 -0.25 -18.89
C LEU A 89 -11.41 -1.07 -17.92
N GLY A 90 -10.64 -0.41 -17.04
CA GLY A 90 -9.72 -1.07 -16.10
C GLY A 90 -10.14 -0.89 -14.64
N GLN A 91 -9.65 -1.79 -13.80
CA GLN A 91 -9.70 -1.66 -12.35
C GLN A 91 -8.27 -1.54 -11.83
N ARG A 92 -8.04 -0.65 -10.86
CA ARG A 92 -6.71 -0.46 -10.28
C ARG A 92 -6.80 -0.09 -8.80
N LEU A 93 -5.75 -0.46 -8.06
CA LEU A 93 -5.50 0.08 -6.73
C LEU A 93 -5.00 1.52 -6.88
N VAL A 94 -5.61 2.44 -6.15
CA VAL A 94 -5.21 3.84 -6.06
C VAL A 94 -4.75 4.12 -4.64
N PHE A 95 -3.55 4.68 -4.52
CA PHE A 95 -2.92 4.98 -3.24
C PHE A 95 -2.94 6.50 -3.03
N HIS A 96 -3.83 6.97 -2.18
CA HIS A 96 -3.92 8.35 -1.75
C HIS A 96 -2.92 8.59 -0.62
N ASN A 97 -1.67 8.86 -0.98
CA ASN A 97 -0.59 9.09 -0.03
C ASN A 97 -0.27 10.59 0.10
N PRO A 98 -0.48 11.22 1.28
CA PRO A 98 -0.18 12.64 1.47
C PRO A 98 1.32 12.99 1.35
N ASN A 99 2.20 11.99 1.47
CA ASN A 99 3.65 12.12 1.33
C ASN A 99 4.13 12.00 -0.13
N VAL A 100 3.23 11.81 -1.10
CA VAL A 100 3.56 11.81 -2.54
C VAL A 100 3.51 13.22 -3.08
N SER A 101 4.59 13.66 -3.75
CA SER A 101 4.71 14.99 -4.36
C SER A 101 4.14 15.05 -5.78
N GLY A 102 4.16 13.92 -6.48
CA GLY A 102 3.61 13.83 -7.82
C GLY A 102 3.52 12.39 -8.29
N GLU A 103 2.44 12.05 -8.98
CA GLU A 103 2.30 10.83 -9.76
C GLU A 103 2.70 11.13 -11.20
N CYS A 104 3.57 10.31 -11.81
CA CYS A 104 3.85 10.44 -13.23
C CYS A 104 2.55 10.13 -13.98
N GLY A 105 2.12 10.96 -14.94
CA GLY A 105 0.80 10.91 -15.57
C GLY A 105 0.39 9.59 -16.26
N CYS A 106 1.27 8.60 -16.31
CA CYS A 106 0.99 7.22 -16.74
C CYS A 106 0.54 6.30 -15.59
N GLY A 107 0.65 6.71 -14.32
CA GLY A 107 0.17 5.97 -13.14
C GLY A 107 1.00 4.74 -12.74
N GLU A 108 2.09 4.43 -13.44
CA GLU A 108 2.96 3.28 -13.15
C GLU A 108 3.98 3.54 -12.03
N SER A 109 4.22 4.80 -11.65
CA SER A 109 5.23 5.17 -10.65
C SER A 109 4.91 6.52 -9.99
N PHE A 110 5.37 6.71 -8.75
CA PHE A 110 5.19 7.96 -8.00
C PHE A 110 6.50 8.51 -7.45
N GLN A 111 6.54 9.83 -7.24
CA GLN A 111 7.61 10.54 -6.56
C GLN A 111 7.16 10.92 -5.14
N LEU A 112 7.93 10.52 -4.14
CA LEU A 112 7.73 10.98 -2.76
C LEU A 112 8.24 12.43 -2.60
N LYS A 113 7.64 13.20 -1.69
CA LYS A 113 8.18 14.52 -1.29
C LYS A 113 9.49 14.24 -0.55
N GLN A 114 10.61 14.27 -1.28
CA GLN A 114 11.98 14.17 -0.78
C GLN A 114 12.19 13.24 0.42
N ALA A 115 12.66 12.02 0.15
CA ALA A 115 13.77 11.50 0.94
C ALA A 115 15.02 11.82 0.12
N ASP A 116 15.70 12.92 0.45
CA ASP A 116 17.06 13.19 -0.02
C ASP A 116 17.95 12.01 0.40
N ALA A 117 18.09 11.02 -0.49
CA ALA A 117 19.26 10.17 -0.49
C ALA A 117 20.36 10.95 -1.21
N HIS A 118 20.93 11.92 -0.51
CA HIS A 118 22.26 12.42 -0.82
C HIS A 118 23.26 11.39 -0.28
N GLU A 119 23.99 10.74 -1.19
CA GLU A 119 25.46 10.58 -1.21
C GLU A 119 25.87 9.50 -2.23
#